data_AF-A0A2V7JR30-F1
#
_entry.id   AF-A0A2V7JR30-F1
#
_cell.length_a   1.000
_cell.length_b   1.000
_cell.length_c   1.000
_cell.angle_alpha   90.00
_cell.angle_beta   90.00
_cell.angle_gamma   90.00
#
_symmetry.space_group_name_H-M   'P 1'
#
loop_
_entity.id
_entity.type
_entity.pdbx_description
1 polymer ?
#
loop_
_entity_poly.entity_id
_entity_poly.type
_entity_poly.pdbx_seq_one_letter_code
_entity_poly.pdbx_strand_id
1 'polypeptide(L)'
;LKNIAVGRLVLDNIPHVKTHWPMVTPFISQVALTFGCDDLEGTVVFERVYHEAGAATPMWLSYDQIVTLIRGAGKEPVERDSLYQTVRTFEDWVPGQRPARPEGPEGATFRISHRPPAGARGRRTLPVLQEIASAE
;
A
#
# COMPACT_ATOMS: atom_id res chain seq x y z
N LEU A 1 8.14 3.63 9.36
CA LEU A 1 8.84 4.93 9.18
C LEU A 1 10.25 4.92 9.75
N LYS A 2 10.46 4.76 11.06
CA LYS A 2 11.82 4.67 11.66
C LYS A 2 12.72 3.65 10.95
N ASN A 3 12.22 2.44 10.73
CA ASN A 3 12.98 1.38 10.05
C ASN A 3 13.32 1.73 8.60
N ILE A 4 12.48 2.52 7.91
CA ILE A 4 12.76 2.97 6.54
C ILE A 4 13.91 3.98 6.57
N ALA A 5 13.87 4.96 7.47
CA ALA A 5 14.93 5.96 7.60
C ALA A 5 16.27 5.35 8.01
N VAL A 6 16.26 4.45 9.00
CA VAL A 6 17.46 3.71 9.40
C VAL A 6 17.95 2.84 8.24
N GLY A 7 17.05 2.11 7.58
CA GLY A 7 17.39 1.30 6.41
C GLY A 7 18.05 2.11 5.29
N ARG A 8 17.56 3.32 5.01
CA ARG A 8 18.16 4.22 4.00
C ARG A 8 19.57 4.67 4.37
N LEU A 9 19.88 4.83 5.66
CA LEU A 9 21.22 5.20 6.11
C LEU A 9 22.19 4.01 6.13
N VAL A 10 21.68 2.80 6.42
CA VAL A 10 22.51 1.59 6.57
C VAL A 10 22.73 0.88 5.24
N LEU A 11 21.77 0.89 4.33
CA LEU A 11 21.82 0.23 3.02
C LEU A 11 22.26 1.21 1.92
N ASP A 12 23.48 1.75 2.05
CA ASP A 12 24.05 2.76 1.15
C ASP A 12 24.26 2.28 -0.30
N ASN A 13 24.27 0.96 -0.51
CA ASN A 13 24.42 0.30 -1.80
C ASN A 13 23.08 -0.10 -2.46
N ILE A 14 21.95 0.17 -1.82
CA ILE A 14 20.61 -0.05 -2.39
C ILE A 14 20.06 1.30 -2.87
N PRO A 15 19.98 1.54 -4.20
CA PRO A 15 19.65 2.86 -4.72
C PRO A 15 18.21 3.27 -4.39
N HIS A 16 17.26 2.33 -4.39
CA HIS A 16 15.83 2.62 -4.29
C HIS A 16 15.18 1.90 -3.10
N VAL A 17 14.32 2.62 -2.37
CA VAL A 17 13.50 2.06 -1.28
C VAL A 17 12.04 2.34 -1.59
N LYS A 18 11.28 1.25 -1.67
CA LYS A 18 9.88 1.25 -2.08
C LYS A 18 8.92 1.39 -0.90
N THR A 19 7.80 2.07 -1.12
CA THR A 19 6.59 1.95 -0.30
C THR A 19 5.43 1.32 -1.07
N HIS A 20 4.81 0.29 -0.49
CA HIS A 20 3.71 -0.47 -1.08
C HIS A 20 2.38 -0.02 -0.46
N TRP A 21 1.72 0.95 -1.08
CA TRP A 21 0.50 1.56 -0.54
C TRP A 21 -0.65 0.58 -0.26
N PRO A 22 -0.83 -0.55 -0.97
CA PRO A 22 -1.87 -1.51 -0.60
C PRO A 22 -1.64 -2.21 0.74
N MET A 23 -0.38 -2.29 1.21
CA MET A 23 -0.08 -2.89 2.52
C MET A 23 -0.12 -1.86 3.65
N VAL A 24 0.34 -0.62 3.41
CA VAL A 24 0.53 0.37 4.49
C VAL A 24 -0.46 1.54 4.47
N THR A 25 -1.35 1.63 3.47
CA THR A 25 -2.23 2.75 3.11
C THR A 25 -1.55 3.86 2.29
N PRO A 26 -2.31 4.60 1.45
CA PRO A 26 -1.79 5.76 0.70
C PRO A 26 -1.19 6.84 1.61
N PHE A 27 -1.81 7.11 2.76
CA PHE A 27 -1.33 8.11 3.71
C PHE A 27 0.07 7.76 4.25
N ILE A 28 0.27 6.53 4.73
CA ILE A 28 1.59 6.12 5.22
C ILE A 28 2.62 6.10 4.08
N SER A 29 2.23 5.69 2.87
CA SER A 29 3.11 5.78 1.71
C SER A 29 3.53 7.22 1.40
N GLN A 30 2.63 8.20 1.51
CA GLN A 30 2.97 9.61 1.34
C GLN A 30 4.00 10.06 2.38
N VAL A 31 3.78 9.73 3.65
CA VAL A 31 4.72 10.07 4.72
C VAL A 31 6.07 9.37 4.50
N ALA A 32 6.08 8.11 4.05
CA ALA A 32 7.30 7.34 3.83
C ALA A 32 8.26 7.99 2.81
N LEU A 33 7.75 8.76 1.83
CA LEU A 33 8.55 9.53 0.88
C LEU A 33 9.44 10.60 1.56
N THR A 34 9.09 11.02 2.78
CA THR A 34 9.91 11.93 3.60
C THR A 34 10.91 11.19 4.49
N PHE A 35 10.78 9.86 4.64
CA PHE A 35 11.63 9.01 5.50
C PHE A 35 12.63 8.16 4.71
N GLY A 36 12.92 8.54 3.46
CA GLY A 36 13.93 7.88 2.63
C GLY A 36 13.37 6.90 1.60
N CYS A 37 12.04 6.75 1.45
CA CYS A 37 11.49 6.13 0.24
C CYS A 37 11.56 7.08 -0.95
N ASP A 38 11.78 6.52 -2.13
CA ASP A 38 11.76 7.25 -3.41
C ASP A 38 10.88 6.54 -4.47
N ASP A 39 10.51 5.28 -4.25
CA ASP A 39 9.65 4.50 -5.15
C ASP A 39 8.27 4.26 -4.53
N LEU A 40 7.25 4.92 -5.06
CA LEU A 40 5.85 4.64 -4.75
C LEU A 40 5.32 3.62 -5.75
N GLU A 41 4.75 2.52 -5.27
CA GLU A 41 4.20 1.52 -6.18
C GLU A 41 2.91 2.01 -6.87
N GLY A 42 3.01 2.49 -8.10
CA GLY A 42 1.95 3.27 -8.75
C GLY A 42 1.09 2.55 -9.82
N THR A 43 1.35 1.29 -10.18
CA THR A 43 0.76 0.71 -11.40
C THR A 43 -0.24 -0.42 -11.15
N VAL A 44 -0.70 -0.58 -9.91
CA VAL A 44 -1.70 -1.59 -9.59
C VAL A 44 -3.05 -1.16 -10.15
N VAL A 45 -3.47 -1.81 -11.23
CA VAL A 45 -4.77 -1.58 -11.89
C VAL A 45 -5.90 -1.99 -10.96
N PHE A 46 -5.78 -3.19 -10.37
CA PHE A 46 -6.66 -3.73 -9.33
C PHE A 46 -5.86 -4.59 -8.37
N GLU A 47 -5.81 -4.17 -7.11
CA GLU A 47 -5.25 -4.93 -6.00
C GLU A 47 -6.34 -5.86 -5.45
N ARG A 48 -6.08 -7.16 -5.51
CA ARG A 48 -7.04 -8.20 -5.09
C ARG A 48 -6.48 -9.11 -4.00
N VAL A 49 -5.17 -9.32 -3.96
CA VAL A 49 -4.53 -10.29 -3.07
C VAL A 49 -4.65 -9.84 -1.61
N TYR A 50 -4.33 -8.58 -1.32
CA TYR A 50 -4.48 -8.04 0.04
C TYR A 50 -5.96 -7.90 0.41
N HIS A 51 -6.83 -7.55 -0.53
CA HIS A 51 -8.27 -7.47 -0.24
C HIS A 51 -8.91 -8.83 0.06
N GLU A 52 -8.54 -9.89 -0.67
CA GLU A 52 -8.97 -11.25 -0.34
C GLU A 52 -8.42 -11.69 1.04
N ALA A 53 -7.25 -11.18 1.43
CA ALA A 53 -6.70 -11.34 2.78
C ALA A 53 -7.35 -10.42 3.84
N GLY A 54 -8.32 -9.57 3.46
CA GLY A 54 -9.07 -8.72 4.38
C GLY A 54 -8.56 -7.29 4.52
N ALA A 55 -7.68 -6.81 3.63
CA ALA A 55 -7.27 -5.41 3.61
C ALA A 55 -8.45 -4.48 3.28
N ALA A 56 -8.45 -3.33 3.93
CA ALA A 56 -9.45 -2.27 3.76
C ALA A 56 -8.91 -1.04 3.01
N THR A 57 -7.71 -1.15 2.44
CA THR A 57 -7.13 -0.12 1.57
C THR A 57 -7.97 0.03 0.29
N PRO A 58 -7.75 1.07 -0.54
CA PRO A 58 -8.36 1.12 -1.87
C PRO A 58 -7.90 -0.06 -2.75
N MET A 59 -8.76 -0.54 -3.66
CA MET A 59 -8.34 -1.55 -4.65
C MET A 59 -7.46 -0.97 -5.77
N TRP A 60 -7.48 0.33 -5.97
CA TRP A 60 -6.72 1.00 -7.04
C TRP A 60 -6.54 2.47 -6.68
N LEU A 61 -5.55 3.11 -7.31
CA LEU A 61 -5.37 4.55 -7.31
C LEU A 61 -5.26 5.05 -8.75
N SER A 62 -5.91 6.17 -9.06
CA SER A 62 -5.74 6.84 -10.35
C SER A 62 -4.36 7.47 -10.46
N TYR A 63 -3.93 7.76 -11.69
CA TYR A 63 -2.74 8.59 -11.93
C TYR A 63 -2.84 9.93 -11.19
N ASP A 64 -4.01 10.58 -11.21
CA ASP A 64 -4.23 11.85 -10.50
C ASP A 64 -4.02 11.72 -8.99
N GLN A 65 -4.51 10.64 -8.39
CA GLN A 65 -4.33 10.37 -6.97
C GLN A 65 -2.85 10.12 -6.65
N ILE A 66 -2.14 9.37 -7.49
CA ILE A 66 -0.71 9.09 -7.32
C ILE A 66 0.12 10.37 -7.44
N VAL A 67 -0.11 11.16 -8.50
CA VAL A 67 0.59 12.43 -8.73
C VAL A 67 0.32 13.40 -7.57
N THR A 68 -0.93 13.50 -7.12
CA THR A 68 -1.31 14.35 -5.98
C THR A 68 -0.64 13.89 -4.69
N LEU A 69 -0.59 12.56 -4.45
CA LEU A 69 0.05 11.98 -3.29
C LEU A 69 1.55 12.32 -3.25
N ILE A 70 2.26 12.09 -4.36
CA ILE A 70 3.70 12.38 -4.47
C ILE A 70 3.97 13.88 -4.29
N ARG A 71 3.22 14.74 -4.99
CA ARG A 71 3.33 16.21 -4.85
C ARG A 71 3.03 16.68 -3.44
N GLY A 72 2.04 16.08 -2.77
CA GLY A 72 1.69 16.39 -1.38
C GLY A 72 2.80 16.01 -0.38
N ALA A 73 3.73 15.12 -0.74
CA ALA A 73 4.95 14.85 0.03
C ALA A 73 6.10 15.82 -0.31
N GLY A 74 5.87 16.83 -1.16
CA GLY A 74 6.90 17.75 -1.65
C GLY A 74 7.90 17.10 -2.60
N LYS A 75 7.50 16.04 -3.31
CA LYS A 75 8.34 15.30 -4.26
C LYS A 75 7.89 15.52 -5.70
N GLU A 76 8.79 15.24 -6.64
CA GLU A 76 8.50 15.26 -8.06
C GLU A 76 8.02 13.88 -8.54
N PRO A 77 6.83 13.77 -9.12
CA PRO A 77 6.35 12.52 -9.69
C PRO A 77 7.03 12.20 -11.02
N VAL A 78 7.56 10.98 -11.12
CA VAL A 78 8.18 10.42 -12.31
C VAL A 78 7.67 9.00 -12.52
N GLU A 79 7.30 8.66 -13.75
CA GLU A 79 7.05 7.26 -14.11
C GLU A 79 8.35 6.61 -14.53
N ARG A 80 8.56 5.40 -14.04
CA ARG A 80 9.78 4.64 -14.30
C ARG A 80 9.48 3.24 -14.82
N ASP A 81 10.41 2.70 -15.59
CA ASP A 81 10.36 1.30 -16.02
C ASP A 81 10.90 0.36 -14.94
N SER A 82 11.05 -0.93 -15.26
CA SER A 82 11.57 -1.91 -14.29
C SER A 82 13.05 -1.71 -13.91
N LEU A 83 13.79 -0.92 -14.71
CA LEU A 83 15.19 -0.58 -14.50
C LEU A 83 15.36 0.83 -13.92
N TYR A 84 14.29 1.42 -13.40
CA TYR A 84 14.25 2.78 -12.85
C TYR A 84 14.64 3.87 -13.85
N GLN A 85 14.56 3.61 -15.15
CA GLN A 85 14.74 4.63 -16.16
C GLN A 85 13.47 5.47 -16.27
N THR A 86 13.65 6.78 -16.48
CA THR A 86 12.53 7.72 -16.63
C THR A 86 11.78 7.41 -17.92
N VAL A 87 10.49 7.13 -17.80
CA VAL A 87 9.56 6.91 -18.93
C VAL A 87 8.82 8.20 -19.26
N ARG A 88 8.30 8.89 -18.23
CA ARG A 88 7.64 10.19 -18.38
C ARG A 88 7.75 11.03 -17.10
N THR A 89 7.80 12.35 -17.27
CA THR A 89 7.65 13.33 -16.19
C THR A 89 6.20 13.83 -16.14
N PHE A 90 5.86 14.55 -15.08
CA PHE A 90 4.50 15.05 -14.82
C PHE A 90 4.46 16.57 -14.63
N GLU A 91 5.40 17.31 -15.21
CA GLU A 91 5.46 18.78 -15.13
C GLU A 91 4.18 19.41 -15.72
N ASP A 92 3.78 18.98 -16.92
CA ASP A 92 2.59 19.44 -17.63
C ASP A 92 1.32 18.62 -17.30
N TRP A 93 1.31 17.89 -16.18
CA TRP A 93 0.17 17.02 -15.85
C TRP A 93 -1.07 17.83 -15.45
N VAL A 94 -2.12 17.71 -16.28
CA VAL A 94 -3.46 18.24 -15.99
C VAL A 94 -4.36 17.13 -15.46
N PRO A 95 -4.90 17.24 -14.24
CA PRO A 95 -5.84 16.26 -13.70
C PRO A 95 -7.06 16.02 -14.61
N GLY A 96 -7.56 14.79 -14.65
CA GLY A 96 -8.77 14.44 -15.41
C GLY A 96 -8.57 14.17 -16.92
N GLN A 97 -7.33 14.18 -17.43
CA GLN A 97 -7.05 13.85 -18.84
C GLN A 97 -7.25 12.36 -19.19
N ARG A 98 -7.26 11.46 -18.21
CA ARG A 98 -7.49 10.01 -18.39
C ARG A 98 -8.67 9.55 -17.54
N PRO A 99 -9.47 8.57 -17.99
CA PRO A 99 -10.65 8.14 -17.27
C PRO A 99 -10.28 7.72 -15.84
N ALA A 100 -11.02 8.27 -14.88
CA ALA A 100 -11.00 7.82 -13.51
C ALA A 100 -11.63 6.42 -13.47
N ARG A 101 -10.80 5.43 -13.13
CA ARG A 101 -11.07 3.98 -13.04
C ARG A 101 -10.87 3.24 -14.36
N PRO A 102 -9.85 2.36 -14.47
CA PRO A 102 -9.91 1.31 -15.47
C PRO A 102 -11.12 0.42 -15.15
N GLU A 103 -11.99 0.17 -16.12
CA GLU A 103 -13.07 -0.82 -15.95
C GLU A 103 -12.41 -2.14 -15.58
N GLY A 104 -12.66 -2.58 -14.34
CA GLY A 104 -12.09 -3.83 -13.87
C GLY A 104 -12.64 -4.98 -14.68
N PRO A 105 -11.84 -6.02 -14.95
CA PRO A 105 -12.33 -7.21 -15.65
C PRO A 105 -13.62 -7.74 -14.99
N GLU A 106 -14.64 -7.93 -15.81
CA GLU A 106 -15.91 -8.53 -15.37
C GLU A 106 -15.71 -10.03 -15.07
N GLY A 107 -16.37 -10.54 -14.03
CA GLY A 107 -16.40 -11.98 -13.76
C GLY A 107 -16.49 -12.36 -12.27
N ALA A 108 -16.81 -13.62 -12.00
CA ALA A 108 -16.94 -14.17 -10.64
C ALA A 108 -15.65 -14.02 -9.82
N THR A 109 -14.50 -14.05 -10.49
CA THR A 109 -13.15 -13.91 -9.90
C THR A 109 -12.86 -12.50 -9.37
N PHE A 110 -13.68 -11.50 -9.69
CA PHE A 110 -13.53 -10.11 -9.22
C PHE A 110 -14.65 -9.68 -8.25
N ARG A 111 -15.56 -10.59 -7.90
CA ARG A 111 -16.50 -10.41 -6.78
C ARG A 111 -15.82 -10.87 -5.49
N ILE A 112 -15.22 -9.92 -4.76
CA ILE A 112 -14.66 -10.21 -3.43
C ILE A 112 -15.83 -10.46 -2.48
N SER A 113 -16.04 -11.72 -2.13
CA SER A 113 -16.94 -12.10 -1.05
C SER A 113 -16.10 -12.20 0.21
N HIS A 114 -16.20 -11.20 1.09
CA HIS A 114 -15.58 -11.30 2.40
C HIS A 114 -16.18 -12.50 3.12
N ARG A 115 -15.32 -13.45 3.52
CA ARG A 115 -15.75 -14.53 4.41
C ARG A 115 -16.30 -13.88 5.67
N PRO A 116 -17.50 -14.24 6.14
CA PRO A 116 -18.01 -13.70 7.39
C PRO A 116 -16.99 -13.97 8.50
N PRO A 117 -16.76 -13.00 9.41
CA PRO A 117 -15.81 -13.19 10.49
C PRO A 117 -16.17 -14.47 11.23
N ALA A 118 -15.18 -15.33 11.44
CA ALA A 118 -15.39 -16.55 12.20
C ALA A 118 -15.86 -16.14 13.60
N GLY A 119 -17.14 -16.37 13.90
CA GLY A 119 -17.65 -16.22 15.26
C GLY A 119 -16.80 -17.11 16.16
N ALA A 120 -16.27 -16.55 17.25
CA ALA A 120 -15.58 -17.34 18.25
C ALA A 120 -16.54 -18.45 18.70
N ARG A 121 -16.28 -19.70 18.30
CA ARG A 121 -16.98 -20.84 18.89
C ARG A 121 -16.63 -20.80 20.37
N GLY A 122 -17.67 -20.64 21.19
CA GLY A 122 -17.70 -20.42 22.63
C GLY A 122 -16.36 -20.55 23.36
N ARG A 123 -16.02 -19.51 24.15
CA ARG A 123 -14.92 -19.47 25.13
C ARG A 123 -14.40 -20.87 25.49
N ARG A 124 -13.43 -21.37 24.73
CA ARG A 124 -12.58 -22.45 25.23
C ARG A 124 -11.57 -21.76 26.12
N THR A 125 -11.75 -21.90 27.42
CA THR A 125 -10.75 -21.57 28.40
C THR A 125 -9.48 -22.33 28.00
N LEU A 126 -8.47 -21.60 27.53
CA LEU A 126 -7.16 -22.19 27.28
C LEU A 126 -6.58 -22.60 28.65
N PRO A 127 -6.10 -23.84 28.82
CA PRO A 127 -5.65 -24.34 30.13
C PRO A 127 -4.55 -23.47 30.76
N VAL A 128 -3.78 -22.74 29.95
CA VAL A 128 -2.72 -21.82 30.39
C VAL A 128 -3.21 -20.66 31.26
N LEU A 129 -4.49 -20.27 31.17
CA LEU A 129 -5.04 -19.16 31.95
C LEU A 129 -5.52 -19.55 33.35
N GLN A 130 -5.50 -20.83 33.73
CA GLN A 130 -5.90 -21.25 35.08
C GLN A 130 -4.80 -21.04 36.13
N GLU A 131 -3.52 -21.13 35.77
CA GLU A 131 -2.43 -21.07 36.76
C GLU A 131 -2.13 -19.67 37.29
N ILE A 132 -2.49 -18.62 36.55
CA ILE A 132 -2.25 -17.22 36.98
C ILE A 132 -3.27 -16.78 38.05
N ALA A 133 -4.45 -17.41 38.10
CA ALA A 133 -5.51 -17.03 39.04
C ALA A 133 -5.39 -17.69 40.43
N SER A 134 -4.44 -18.61 40.63
CA SER A 134 -4.21 -19.31 41.91
C SER A 134 -2.88 -18.93 42.58
N ALA A 135 -2.25 -17.83 42.14
CA ALA A 135 -0.97 -17.35 42.67
C ALA A 135 -1.09 -15.98 43.39
N GLU A 136 -2.27 -15.68 43.93
CA GLU A 136 -2.46 -14.63 44.96
C GLU A 136 -2.48 -15.26 46.36
#